data_AF-A0A2N2P7C5-F1
#
_entry.id   AF-A0A2N2P7C5-F1
#
_cell.length_a   1.000
_cell.length_b   1.000
_cell.length_c   1.000
_cell.angle_alpha   90.00
_cell.angle_beta   90.00
_cell.angle_gamma   90.00
#
_symmetry.space_group_name_H-M   'P 1'
#
loop_
_entity.id
_entity.type
_entity.pdbx_description
1 polymer ?
#
loop_
_entity_poly.entity_id
_entity_poly.type
_entity_poly.pdbx_seq_one_letter_code
_entity_poly.pdbx_strand_id
1 'polypeptide(L)'
;MLEKMNLLGAIVAVLFFVSAILVFVSRLIGKPQYGHWIGYFEFLLAIPLIYLLLQASQLERPVLYFIQIGCILTWLGVEALLDYILKLDFRNTRWIVISYVILFFAGSGGMLGVAANAGRSWGIAAVVLFFIMAILTFVQRAVTGM
;
A
#
# COMPACT_ATOMS: atom_id res chain seq x y z
N MET A 1 5.19 -3.20 24.78
CA MET A 1 5.23 -3.98 23.52
C MET A 1 4.22 -3.43 22.51
N LEU A 2 2.96 -3.23 22.90
CA LEU A 2 1.89 -2.66 22.08
C LEU A 2 2.27 -1.35 21.37
N GLU A 3 2.84 -0.38 22.09
CA GLU A 3 3.24 0.92 21.54
C GLU A 3 4.31 0.80 20.44
N LYS A 4 5.31 -0.08 20.63
CA LYS A 4 6.33 -0.36 19.61
C LYS A 4 5.70 -0.97 18.34
N MET A 5 4.69 -1.82 18.50
CA MET A 5 3.98 -2.44 17.36
C MET A 5 3.08 -1.45 16.65
N ASN A 6 2.42 -0.55 17.39
CA ASN A 6 1.68 0.57 16.80
C ASN A 6 2.61 1.46 15.97
N LEU A 7 3.75 1.86 16.56
CA LEU A 7 4.73 2.69 15.89
C LEU A 7 5.29 2.01 14.64
N LEU A 8 5.61 0.71 14.72
CA LEU A 8 6.03 -0.08 13.55
C LEU A 8 4.95 -0.06 12.46
N GLY A 9 3.69 -0.28 12.81
CA GLY A 9 2.57 -0.19 11.85
C GLY A 9 2.44 1.17 11.19
N ALA A 10 2.59 2.25 11.95
CA ALA A 10 2.55 3.61 11.41
C ALA A 10 3.75 3.92 10.50
N ILE A 11 4.96 3.49 10.88
CA ILE A 11 6.14 3.63 10.04
C ILE A 11 5.95 2.88 8.72
N VAL A 12 5.46 1.64 8.77
CA VAL A 12 5.17 0.84 7.58
C VAL A 12 4.11 1.51 6.70
N ALA A 13 3.05 2.06 7.29
CA ALA A 13 2.02 2.80 6.55
C ALA A 13 2.60 4.02 5.82
N VAL A 14 3.41 4.82 6.52
CA VAL A 14 4.03 6.02 5.93
C VAL A 14 5.01 5.63 4.84
N LEU A 15 5.87 4.63 5.08
CA LEU A 15 6.80 4.13 4.06
C LEU A 15 6.05 3.64 2.83
N PHE A 16 4.97 2.88 3.02
CA PHE A 16 4.12 2.42 1.92
C PHE A 16 3.57 3.59 1.10
N PHE A 17 2.98 4.61 1.74
CA PHE A 17 2.44 5.75 1.01
C PHE A 17 3.52 6.55 0.28
N VAL A 18 4.67 6.78 0.92
CA VAL A 18 5.79 7.50 0.30
C VAL A 18 6.31 6.74 -0.91
N SER A 19 6.49 5.41 -0.79
CA SER A 19 6.89 4.56 -1.91
C SER A 19 5.88 4.61 -3.05
N ALA A 20 4.59 4.47 -2.77
CA ALA A 20 3.54 4.50 -3.80
C ALA A 20 3.51 5.85 -4.53
N ILE A 21 3.62 6.96 -3.79
CA ILE A 21 3.74 8.30 -4.36
C ILE A 21 4.95 8.39 -5.31
N LEU A 22 6.11 7.89 -4.89
CA LEU A 22 7.31 7.92 -5.72
C LEU A 22 7.17 7.05 -6.97
N VAL A 23 6.50 5.90 -6.89
CA VAL A 23 6.20 5.06 -8.06
C VAL A 23 5.32 5.84 -9.05
N PHE A 24 4.24 6.45 -8.59
CA PHE A 24 3.34 7.24 -9.45
C PHE A 24 4.04 8.46 -10.06
N VAL A 25 4.83 9.18 -9.28
CA VAL A 25 5.63 10.32 -9.79
C VAL A 25 6.65 9.85 -10.83
N SER A 26 7.34 8.73 -10.58
CA SER A 26 8.32 8.17 -11.53
C SER A 26 7.67 7.79 -12.87
N ARG A 27 6.44 7.26 -12.83
CA ARG A 27 5.65 6.95 -14.03
C ARG A 27 5.24 8.23 -14.76
N LEU A 28 4.80 9.27 -14.04
CA LEU A 28 4.42 10.56 -14.62
C LEU A 28 5.58 11.28 -15.31
N ILE A 29 6.80 11.16 -14.79
CA ILE A 29 8.01 11.77 -15.39
C ILE A 29 8.54 10.93 -16.58
N GLY A 30 7.86 9.84 -16.94
CA GLY A 30 8.26 8.97 -18.06
C GLY A 30 9.51 8.13 -17.76
N LYS A 31 9.88 7.96 -16.47
CA LYS A 31 11.00 7.13 -16.03
C LYS A 31 10.52 5.95 -15.16
N PRO A 32 9.75 5.01 -15.73
CA PRO A 32 9.15 3.89 -14.98
C PRO A 32 10.20 2.93 -14.37
N GLN A 33 11.45 3.02 -14.82
CA GLN A 33 12.58 2.24 -14.31
C GLN A 33 12.78 2.46 -12.80
N TYR A 34 12.73 3.72 -12.35
CA TYR A 34 12.84 4.04 -10.92
C TYR A 34 11.63 3.53 -10.14
N GLY A 35 10.44 3.57 -10.74
CA GLY A 35 9.24 3.00 -10.16
C GLY A 35 9.35 1.48 -9.92
N HIS A 36 10.01 0.73 -10.81
CA HIS A 36 10.24 -0.71 -10.63
C HIS A 36 11.11 -1.02 -9.40
N TRP A 37 12.18 -0.27 -9.18
CA TRP A 37 13.04 -0.43 -8.00
C TRP A 37 12.29 -0.11 -6.70
N ILE A 38 11.43 0.90 -6.73
CA ILE A 38 10.61 1.27 -5.57
C ILE A 38 9.50 0.24 -5.33
N GLY A 39 8.94 -0.36 -6.39
CA GLY A 39 8.01 -1.49 -6.28
C GLY A 39 8.64 -2.70 -5.57
N TYR A 40 9.91 -3.01 -5.86
CA TYR A 40 10.64 -4.04 -5.09
C TYR A 40 10.74 -3.72 -3.60
N PHE A 41 10.92 -2.44 -3.25
CA PHE A 41 10.93 -2.01 -1.86
C PHE A 41 9.57 -2.19 -1.19
N GLU A 42 8.45 -1.96 -1.90
CA GLU A 42 7.11 -2.20 -1.33
C GLU A 42 6.89 -3.66 -0.95
N PHE A 43 7.44 -4.62 -1.69
CA PHE A 43 7.38 -6.03 -1.29
C PHE A 43 8.17 -6.33 -0.01
N LEU A 44 9.26 -5.59 0.26
CA LEU A 44 9.98 -5.74 1.53
C LEU A 44 9.12 -5.32 2.72
N LEU A 45 8.15 -4.42 2.53
CA LEU A 45 7.18 -4.05 3.56
C LEU A 45 6.21 -5.20 3.91
N ALA A 46 6.11 -6.25 3.07
CA ALA A 46 5.36 -7.44 3.43
C ALA A 46 5.92 -8.12 4.68
N ILE A 47 7.25 -8.07 4.90
CA ILE A 47 7.90 -8.70 6.05
C ILE A 47 7.39 -8.10 7.38
N PRO A 48 7.49 -6.79 7.63
CA PRO A 48 6.95 -6.21 8.86
C PRO A 48 5.43 -6.30 8.93
N LEU A 49 4.69 -6.31 7.81
CA LEU A 49 3.23 -6.51 7.81
C LEU A 49 2.83 -7.92 8.28
N ILE A 50 3.50 -8.96 7.79
CA ILE A 50 3.29 -10.34 8.24
C ILE A 50 3.63 -10.45 9.73
N TYR A 51 4.74 -9.86 10.16
CA TYR A 51 5.11 -9.83 11.57
C TYR A 51 4.03 -9.16 12.44
N LEU A 52 3.50 -8.02 12.01
CA LEU A 52 2.40 -7.33 12.70
C LEU A 52 1.12 -8.18 12.74
N LEU A 53 0.83 -8.95 11.69
CA LEU A 53 -0.33 -9.85 11.64
C LEU A 53 -0.18 -11.03 12.61
N LEU A 54 0.99 -11.65 12.68
CA LEU A 54 1.28 -12.76 13.61
C LEU A 54 1.19 -12.30 15.07
N GLN A 55 1.68 -11.10 15.36
CA GLN A 55 1.61 -10.51 16.70
C GLN A 55 0.23 -9.92 17.03
N ALA A 56 -0.66 -9.73 16.05
CA ALA A 56 -1.97 -9.11 16.27
C ALA A 56 -2.85 -9.92 17.23
N SER A 57 -2.79 -11.25 17.19
CA SER A 57 -3.55 -12.13 18.09
C SER A 57 -3.07 -12.03 19.54
N GLN A 58 -1.76 -11.88 19.75
CA GLN A 58 -1.17 -11.70 21.09
C GLN A 58 -1.48 -10.32 21.69
N LEU A 59 -1.80 -9.34 20.83
CA LEU A 59 -2.13 -7.97 21.21
C LEU A 59 -3.64 -7.71 21.26
N GLU A 60 -4.46 -8.78 21.20
CA GLU A 60 -5.93 -8.75 21.24
C GLU A 60 -6.53 -7.72 20.27
N ARG A 61 -5.95 -7.63 19.05
CA ARG A 61 -6.41 -6.66 18.06
C ARG A 61 -7.81 -6.98 17.55
N PRO A 62 -8.62 -5.96 17.24
CA PRO A 62 -9.92 -6.17 16.63
C PRO A 62 -9.78 -6.82 15.26
N VAL A 63 -10.79 -7.59 14.85
CA VAL A 63 -10.85 -8.28 13.54
C VAL A 63 -10.57 -7.31 12.38
N LEU A 64 -11.01 -6.06 12.50
CA LEU A 64 -10.75 -5.02 11.50
C LEU A 64 -9.24 -4.85 11.20
N TYR A 65 -8.37 -4.94 12.20
CA TYR A 65 -6.92 -4.83 12.02
C TYR A 65 -6.35 -5.95 11.14
N PHE A 66 -6.85 -7.18 11.32
CA PHE A 66 -6.48 -8.33 10.48
C PHE A 66 -6.96 -8.13 9.04
N ILE A 67 -8.17 -7.61 8.85
CA ILE A 67 -8.70 -7.31 7.51
C ILE A 67 -7.84 -6.23 6.84
N GLN A 68 -7.49 -5.16 7.57
CA GLN A 68 -6.66 -4.06 7.04
C GLN A 68 -5.30 -4.56 6.54
N ILE A 69 -4.58 -5.33 7.37
CA ILE A 69 -3.29 -5.90 6.98
C ILE A 69 -3.45 -6.97 5.89
N GLY A 70 -4.50 -7.79 5.98
CA GLY A 70 -4.81 -8.81 4.99
C GLY A 70 -5.08 -8.22 3.61
N CYS A 71 -5.81 -7.11 3.51
CA CYS A 71 -6.07 -6.44 2.24
C CYS A 71 -4.78 -5.94 1.57
N ILE A 72 -3.89 -5.29 2.32
CA ILE A 72 -2.64 -4.78 1.74
C ILE A 72 -1.67 -5.92 1.37
N LEU A 73 -1.59 -6.98 2.18
CA LEU A 73 -0.81 -8.17 1.84
C LEU A 73 -1.37 -8.89 0.61
N THR A 74 -2.70 -8.97 0.49
CA THR A 74 -3.37 -9.53 -0.70
C THR A 74 -3.04 -8.70 -1.93
N TRP A 75 -3.09 -7.37 -1.81
CA TRP A 75 -2.71 -6.48 -2.91
C TRP A 75 -1.26 -6.70 -3.35
N LEU A 76 -0.31 -6.74 -2.40
CA LEU A 76 1.09 -7.06 -2.70
C LEU A 76 1.21 -8.45 -3.37
N GLY A 77 0.49 -9.46 -2.89
CA GLY A 77 0.48 -10.79 -3.53
C GLY A 77 -0.01 -10.75 -4.98
N VAL A 78 -1.08 -10.00 -5.24
CA VAL A 78 -1.64 -9.81 -6.58
C VAL A 78 -0.68 -9.02 -7.48
N GLU A 79 -0.05 -7.95 -6.98
CA GLU A 79 0.96 -7.18 -7.72
C GLU A 79 2.16 -8.07 -8.10
N ALA A 80 2.70 -8.84 -7.14
CA ALA A 80 3.78 -9.78 -7.41
C ALA A 80 3.39 -10.82 -8.47
N LEU A 81 2.18 -11.38 -8.36
CA LEU A 81 1.71 -12.39 -9.29
C LEU A 81 1.53 -11.84 -10.70
N LEU A 82 0.85 -10.70 -10.84
CA LEU A 82 0.50 -10.14 -12.14
C LEU A 82 1.69 -9.50 -12.84
N ASP A 83 2.47 -8.66 -12.14
CA ASP A 83 3.53 -7.85 -12.74
C ASP A 83 4.89 -8.57 -12.77
N TYR A 84 5.24 -9.36 -11.74
CA TYR A 84 6.58 -9.95 -11.61
C TYR A 84 6.66 -11.42 -12.03
N ILE A 85 5.66 -12.23 -11.66
CA ILE A 85 5.65 -13.67 -11.97
C ILE A 85 5.09 -13.91 -13.36
N LEU A 86 3.86 -13.46 -13.63
CA LEU A 86 3.16 -13.71 -14.88
C LEU A 86 3.45 -12.65 -15.96
N LYS A 87 3.93 -11.46 -15.56
CA LYS A 87 4.22 -10.32 -16.45
C LYS A 87 3.05 -10.01 -17.40
N LEU A 88 1.83 -10.13 -16.90
CA LEU A 88 0.62 -9.90 -17.68
C LEU A 88 0.47 -8.41 -17.92
N ASP A 89 0.15 -8.02 -19.15
CA ASP A 89 -0.26 -6.65 -19.44
C ASP A 89 -1.74 -6.43 -19.06
N PHE A 90 -2.04 -6.66 -17.78
CA PHE A 90 -3.40 -6.58 -17.23
C PHE A 90 -3.97 -5.17 -17.26
N ARG A 91 -3.10 -4.16 -17.50
CA ARG A 91 -3.44 -2.74 -17.59
C ARG A 91 -4.33 -2.40 -18.79
N ASN A 92 -4.34 -3.25 -19.82
CA ASN A 92 -5.23 -3.13 -20.98
C ASN A 92 -6.64 -3.72 -20.72
N THR A 93 -6.80 -4.57 -19.70
CA THR A 93 -8.08 -5.22 -19.42
C THR A 93 -8.85 -4.46 -18.34
N ARG A 94 -9.87 -3.69 -18.75
CA ARG A 94 -10.63 -2.77 -17.88
C ARG A 94 -11.11 -3.40 -16.56
N TRP A 95 -11.68 -4.60 -16.60
CA TRP A 95 -12.20 -5.27 -15.40
C TRP A 95 -11.11 -5.70 -14.42
N ILE A 96 -9.91 -6.07 -14.92
CA ILE A 96 -8.78 -6.41 -14.06
C ILE A 96 -8.24 -5.15 -13.40
N VAL A 97 -8.12 -4.04 -14.14
CA VAL A 97 -7.69 -2.75 -13.59
C VAL A 97 -8.64 -2.26 -12.49
N ILE A 98 -9.96 -2.33 -12.71
CA ILE A 98 -10.93 -1.89 -11.69
C ILE A 98 -10.77 -2.72 -10.42
N SER A 99 -10.74 -4.05 -10.53
CA SER A 99 -10.57 -4.94 -9.37
C SER A 99 -9.24 -4.69 -8.64
N TYR A 100 -8.17 -4.49 -9.40
CA TYR A 100 -6.85 -4.18 -8.89
C TYR A 100 -6.83 -2.85 -8.11
N VAL A 101 -7.43 -1.79 -8.68
CA VAL A 101 -7.51 -0.47 -8.05
C VAL A 101 -8.39 -0.51 -6.79
N ILE A 102 -9.51 -1.24 -6.82
CA ILE A 102 -10.35 -1.43 -5.62
C ILE A 102 -9.54 -2.09 -4.50
N LEU A 103 -8.79 -3.15 -4.82
CA LEU A 103 -7.97 -3.87 -3.86
C LEU A 103 -6.85 -2.98 -3.30
N PHE A 104 -6.22 -2.17 -4.16
CA PHE A 104 -5.21 -1.18 -3.76
C PHE A 104 -5.78 -0.15 -2.77
N PHE A 105 -6.95 0.43 -3.07
CA PHE A 105 -7.61 1.38 -2.17
C PHE A 105 -8.12 0.75 -0.87
N ALA A 106 -8.56 -0.50 -0.92
CA ALA A 106 -8.92 -1.25 0.28
C ALA A 106 -7.71 -1.48 1.20
N GLY A 107 -6.58 -1.91 0.64
CA GLY A 107 -5.33 -2.12 1.39
C GLY A 107 -4.75 -0.81 1.93
N SER A 108 -4.60 0.20 1.07
CA SER A 108 -4.05 1.51 1.43
C SER A 108 -4.95 2.28 2.41
N GLY A 109 -6.28 2.22 2.25
CA GLY A 109 -7.23 2.73 3.22
C GLY A 109 -7.14 2.00 4.57
N GLY A 110 -6.88 0.69 4.56
CA GLY A 110 -6.61 -0.06 5.78
C GLY A 110 -5.38 0.40 6.54
N MET A 111 -4.32 0.81 5.82
CA MET A 111 -3.10 1.35 6.44
C MET A 111 -3.32 2.67 7.20
N LEU A 112 -4.38 3.44 6.88
CA LEU A 112 -4.78 4.59 7.69
C LEU A 112 -5.21 4.19 9.11
N GLY A 113 -6.00 3.12 9.21
CA GLY A 113 -6.42 2.58 10.50
C GLY A 113 -5.25 2.01 11.30
N VAL A 114 -4.32 1.34 10.62
CA VAL A 114 -3.08 0.85 11.24
C VAL A 114 -2.25 2.01 11.80
N ALA A 115 -2.04 3.08 11.02
CA ALA A 115 -1.27 4.26 11.44
C ALA A 115 -1.92 5.04 12.58
N ALA A 116 -3.26 5.16 12.58
CA ALA A 116 -3.99 5.87 13.62
C ALA A 116 -3.80 5.25 15.02
N ASN A 117 -3.52 3.95 15.11
CA ASN A 117 -3.22 3.29 16.38
C ASN A 117 -1.93 3.79 17.05
N ALA A 118 -1.00 4.41 16.31
CA ALA A 118 0.22 5.01 16.86
C ALA A 118 0.03 6.44 17.40
N GLY A 119 -1.17 7.00 17.26
CA GLY A 119 -1.51 8.31 17.77
C GLY A 119 -1.97 9.28 16.68
N ARG A 120 -2.45 10.44 17.13
CA ARG A 120 -3.11 11.44 16.26
C ARG A 120 -2.19 12.02 15.20
N SER A 121 -0.93 12.28 15.53
CA SER A 121 0.06 12.82 14.59
C SER A 121 0.32 11.86 13.42
N TRP A 122 0.52 10.58 13.72
CA TRP A 122 0.68 9.53 12.72
C TRP A 122 -0.57 9.35 11.85
N GLY A 123 -1.75 9.38 12.46
CA GLY A 123 -3.01 9.32 11.72
C GLY A 123 -3.16 10.49 10.74
N ILE A 124 -2.91 11.73 11.18
CA ILE A 124 -2.99 12.91 10.30
C ILE A 124 -1.97 12.82 9.16
N ALA A 125 -0.73 12.46 9.46
CA ALA A 125 0.31 12.30 8.43
C ALA A 125 -0.09 11.24 7.39
N ALA A 126 -0.59 10.10 7.83
CA ALA A 126 -1.06 9.02 6.97
C ALA A 126 -2.24 9.47 6.08
N VAL A 127 -3.20 10.22 6.63
CA VAL A 127 -4.34 10.76 5.87
C VAL A 127 -3.89 11.72 4.78
N VAL A 128 -2.98 12.64 5.09
CA VAL A 128 -2.42 13.59 4.11
C VAL A 128 -1.70 12.83 2.99
N LEU A 129 -0.84 11.87 3.34
CA LEU A 129 -0.12 11.06 2.36
C LEU A 129 -1.07 10.21 1.51
N PHE A 130 -2.10 9.63 2.10
CA PHE A 130 -3.12 8.88 1.38
C PHE A 130 -3.85 9.74 0.34
N PHE A 131 -4.23 10.98 0.68
CA PHE A 131 -4.87 11.86 -0.29
C PHE A 131 -3.94 12.28 -1.42
N ILE A 132 -2.68 12.59 -1.12
CA ILE A 132 -1.66 12.87 -2.16
C ILE A 132 -1.53 11.68 -3.10
N MET A 133 -1.35 10.48 -2.53
CA MET A 133 -1.25 9.22 -3.26
C MET A 133 -2.48 8.99 -4.13
N ALA A 134 -3.69 9.14 -3.58
CA ALA A 134 -4.95 8.94 -4.28
C ALA A 134 -5.10 9.89 -5.48
N ILE A 135 -4.82 11.19 -5.28
CA ILE A 135 -4.86 12.19 -6.35
C ILE A 135 -3.87 11.79 -7.46
N LEU A 136 -2.65 11.41 -7.10
CA LEU A 136 -1.64 10.98 -8.08
C LEU A 136 -2.06 9.74 -8.86
N THR A 137 -2.75 8.77 -8.25
CA THR A 137 -3.27 7.60 -8.95
C THR A 137 -4.22 8.01 -10.09
N PHE A 138 -5.15 8.93 -9.82
CA PHE A 138 -6.09 9.41 -10.84
C PHE A 138 -5.43 10.31 -11.88
N VAL A 139 -4.50 11.18 -11.47
CA VAL A 139 -3.73 12.03 -12.39
C VAL A 139 -2.88 11.17 -13.32
N GLN A 140 -2.20 10.13 -12.81
CA GLN A 140 -1.45 9.19 -13.62
C GLN A 140 -2.36 8.56 -14.68
N ARG A 141 -3.51 7.98 -14.27
CA ARG A 141 -4.46 7.37 -15.20
C ARG A 141 -4.92 8.33 -16.29
N ALA A 142 -5.17 9.60 -15.94
CA ALA A 142 -5.61 10.63 -16.89
C ALA A 142 -4.51 11.04 -17.90
N VAL A 143 -3.25 11.10 -17.46
CA VAL A 143 -2.11 11.53 -18.29
C VAL A 143 -1.55 10.39 -19.13
N THR A 144 -1.39 9.20 -18.56
CA THR A 144 -0.71 8.07 -19.22
C THR A 144 -1.68 7.11 -19.90
N GLY A 145 -2.98 7.20 -19.61
CA GLY A 145 -3.98 6.20 -20.03
C GLY A 145 -3.85 4.85 -19.31
N MET A 146 -2.87 4.71 -18.41
CA MET A 146 -2.54 3.50 -17.64
C MET A 146 -2.91 3.63 -16.17
#